data_AF-X1NR75-F1
#
_entry.id   AF-X1NR75-F1
#
_cell.length_a   1.000
_cell.length_b   1.000
_cell.length_c   1.000
_cell.angle_alpha   90.00
_cell.angle_beta   90.00
_cell.angle_gamma   90.00
#
_symmetry.space_group_name_H-M   'P 1'
#
loop_
_entity.id
_entity.type
_entity.pdbx_description
1 polymer ?
#
loop_
_entity_poly.entity_id
_entity_poly.type
_entity_poly.pdbx_seq_one_letter_code
_entity_poly.pdbx_strand_id
1 'polypeptide(L)'
;KLSEISLITVRYWPSEILEQNLLSYLPEDVEFIQLDNPDNERWASMAKALNYGIRKAANDLIICAHEDIKFGNHWFEDFLRQEASLKRWG
;
A
#
# COMPACT_ATOMS: atom_id res chain seq x y z
N LYS A 1 1.08 11.00 17.02
CA LYS A 1 0.06 10.28 16.24
C LYS A 1 0.74 9.90 14.94
N LEU A 2 0.73 8.62 14.55
CA LEU A 2 1.12 8.26 13.19
C LEU A 2 0.23 9.09 12.24
N SER A 3 0.78 9.55 11.12
CA SER A 3 -0.03 9.99 9.99
C SER A 3 -1.08 8.90 9.75
N GLU A 4 -2.35 9.21 9.56
CA GLU A 4 -3.29 8.17 9.15
C GLU A 4 -2.78 7.67 7.77
N ILE A 5 -2.56 6.35 7.60
CA ILE A 5 -1.91 5.77 6.41
C ILE A 5 -2.89 4.89 5.67
N SER A 6 -3.01 5.09 4.36
CA SER A 6 -3.69 4.17 3.46
C SER A 6 -2.69 3.43 2.60
N LEU A 7 -2.66 2.10 2.70
CA LEU A 7 -1.90 1.26 1.81
C LEU A 7 -2.80 0.71 0.70
N ILE A 8 -2.40 0.91 -0.55
CA ILE A 8 -3.13 0.50 -1.73
C ILE A 8 -2.31 -0.54 -2.48
N THR A 9 -2.95 -1.66 -2.79
CA THR A 9 -2.41 -2.65 -3.72
C THR A 9 -3.43 -3.03 -4.78
N VAL A 10 -2.96 -3.59 -5.88
CA VAL A 10 -3.80 -4.00 -7.01
C VAL A 10 -3.51 -5.47 -7.30
N ARG A 11 -4.57 -6.27 -7.24
CA ARG A 11 -4.54 -7.70 -7.51
C ARG A 11 -4.72 -8.01 -8.98
N TYR A 12 -3.71 -8.62 -9.58
CA TYR A 12 -3.76 -9.09 -10.96
C TYR A 12 -4.04 -10.60 -11.03
N TRP A 13 -3.39 -11.38 -10.13
CA TRP A 13 -3.55 -12.83 -9.98
C TRP A 13 -3.61 -13.16 -8.49
N PRO A 14 -4.14 -14.31 -8.07
CA PRO A 14 -4.02 -14.74 -6.68
C PRO A 14 -2.55 -14.77 -6.25
N SER A 15 -2.19 -13.94 -5.27
CA SER A 15 -0.86 -13.91 -4.67
C SER A 15 -0.91 -14.57 -3.29
N GLU A 16 -0.18 -15.67 -3.12
CA GLU A 16 -0.04 -16.34 -1.81
C GLU A 16 0.92 -15.58 -0.87
N ILE A 17 1.68 -14.60 -1.41
CA ILE A 17 2.71 -13.89 -0.65
C ILE A 17 2.22 -12.58 -0.02
N LEU A 18 1.01 -12.11 -0.35
CA LEU A 18 0.46 -10.87 0.18
C LEU A 18 0.37 -10.88 1.72
N GLU A 19 -0.26 -11.92 2.27
CA GLU A 19 -0.47 -12.09 3.71
C GLU A 19 0.84 -12.31 4.46
N GLN A 20 1.68 -13.19 3.94
CA GLN A 20 2.95 -13.58 4.57
C GLN A 20 4.05 -12.51 4.44
N ASN A 21 3.82 -11.47 3.64
CA ASN A 21 4.79 -10.43 3.40
C ASN A 21 4.20 -9.06 3.67
N LEU A 22 3.57 -8.41 2.69
CA LEU A 22 3.13 -7.02 2.80
C LEU A 22 2.27 -6.77 4.05
N LEU A 23 1.26 -7.62 4.29
CA LEU A 23 0.32 -7.43 5.39
C LEU A 23 0.90 -7.82 6.75
N SER A 24 1.84 -8.77 6.79
CA SER A 24 2.46 -9.24 8.04
C SER A 24 3.21 -8.15 8.82
N TYR A 25 3.60 -7.05 8.16
CA TYR A 25 4.29 -5.92 8.77
C TYR A 25 3.40 -4.70 9.03
N LEU A 26 2.12 -4.73 8.61
CA LEU A 26 1.23 -3.58 8.77
C LEU A 26 0.59 -3.60 10.17
N PRO A 27 0.64 -2.47 10.90
CA PRO A 27 -0.14 -2.33 12.13
C PRO A 27 -1.63 -2.21 11.82
N GLU A 28 -2.47 -2.54 12.80
CA GLU A 28 -3.94 -2.60 12.66
C GLU A 28 -4.60 -1.26 12.29
N ASP A 29 -3.91 -0.14 12.52
CA ASP A 29 -4.40 1.22 12.24
C ASP A 29 -4.15 1.68 10.80
N VAL A 30 -3.49 0.86 9.97
CA VAL A 30 -3.33 1.14 8.53
C VAL A 30 -4.60 0.74 7.77
N GLU A 31 -5.16 1.69 7.03
CA GLU A 31 -6.22 1.39 6.07
C GLU A 31 -5.63 0.59 4.91
N PHE A 32 -6.10 -0.64 4.70
CA PHE A 32 -5.69 -1.46 3.57
C PHE A 32 -6.77 -1.48 2.47
N ILE A 33 -6.39 -1.09 1.25
CA ILE A 33 -7.25 -1.08 0.07
C ILE A 33 -6.65 -2.01 -0.98
N GLN A 34 -7.27 -3.17 -1.18
CA GLN A 34 -6.96 -4.07 -2.29
C GLN A 34 -7.94 -3.84 -3.46
N LEU A 35 -7.39 -3.66 -4.66
CA LEU A 35 -8.17 -3.45 -5.87
C LEU A 35 -8.05 -4.64 -6.81
N ASP A 36 -9.18 -5.28 -7.11
CA ASP A 36 -9.21 -6.43 -8.02
C ASP A 36 -9.25 -6.00 -9.48
N ASN A 37 -8.16 -6.27 -10.21
CA ASN A 37 -8.00 -6.00 -11.64
C ASN A 37 -7.56 -7.26 -12.41
N PRO A 38 -8.30 -8.39 -12.32
CA PRO A 38 -7.95 -9.61 -13.05
C PRO A 38 -7.90 -9.33 -14.55
N ASP A 39 -6.89 -9.86 -15.23
CA ASP A 39 -6.67 -9.73 -16.68
C ASP A 39 -6.75 -8.29 -17.22
N ASN A 40 -6.59 -7.31 -16.33
CA ASN A 40 -6.59 -5.88 -16.62
C ASN A 40 -7.92 -5.37 -17.21
N GLU A 41 -9.02 -6.12 -17.03
CA GLU A 41 -10.31 -5.81 -17.66
C GLU A 41 -10.97 -4.56 -17.07
N ARG A 42 -10.83 -4.36 -15.75
CA ARG A 42 -11.58 -3.32 -15.04
C ARG A 42 -11.02 -1.92 -15.27
N TRP A 43 -9.69 -1.78 -15.28
CA TRP A 43 -9.04 -0.48 -15.41
C TRP A 43 -8.13 -0.33 -16.62
N ALA A 44 -7.83 -1.40 -17.35
CA ALA A 44 -6.89 -1.41 -18.50
C ALA A 44 -5.46 -0.92 -18.19
N SER A 45 -5.18 -0.43 -16.99
CA SER A 45 -3.84 -0.24 -16.47
C SER A 45 -3.80 -0.20 -14.94
N MET A 46 -2.65 -0.60 -14.39
CA MET A 46 -2.36 -0.50 -12.96
C MET A 46 -2.42 0.93 -12.45
N ALA A 47 -1.93 1.89 -13.24
CA ALA A 47 -1.98 3.31 -12.87
C ALA A 47 -3.42 3.81 -12.70
N LYS A 48 -4.36 3.37 -13.54
CA LYS A 48 -5.78 3.74 -13.41
C LYS A 48 -6.42 3.11 -12.19
N ALA A 49 -6.08 1.85 -11.87
CA ALA A 49 -6.50 1.19 -10.64
C ALA A 49 -5.96 1.94 -9.41
N LEU A 50 -4.66 2.23 -9.34
CA LEU A 50 -4.06 2.99 -8.24
C LEU A 50 -4.71 4.38 -8.08
N ASN A 51 -4.92 5.11 -9.16
CA ASN A 51 -5.64 6.39 -9.12
C ASN A 51 -7.06 6.26 -8.58
N TYR A 52 -7.75 5.15 -8.87
CA TYR A 52 -9.06 4.87 -8.29
C TYR A 52 -8.94 4.63 -6.77
N GLY A 53 -7.97 3.83 -6.32
CA GLY A 53 -7.70 3.59 -4.90
C GLY A 53 -7.34 4.86 -4.14
N ILE A 54 -6.49 5.71 -4.72
CA ILE A 54 -6.07 6.99 -4.13
C ILE A 54 -7.29 7.89 -3.86
N ARG A 55 -8.28 7.91 -4.75
CA ARG A 55 -9.52 8.66 -4.56
C ARG A 55 -10.47 8.05 -3.52
N LYS A 56 -10.19 6.84 -3.06
CA LYS A 56 -10.99 6.11 -2.05
C LYS A 56 -10.32 6.07 -0.68
N ALA A 57 -9.01 6.27 -0.62
CA ALA A 57 -8.26 6.38 0.62
C ALA A 57 -8.85 7.47 1.53
N ALA A 58 -9.00 7.12 2.80
CA ALA A 58 -9.48 8.04 3.83
C ALA A 58 -8.37 8.96 4.35
N ASN A 59 -7.11 8.60 4.11
CA ASN A 59 -5.98 9.19 4.81
C ASN A 59 -5.03 9.98 3.88
N ASP A 60 -4.25 10.88 4.50
CA ASP A 60 -3.35 11.80 3.78
C ASP A 60 -2.09 11.12 3.23
N LEU A 61 -1.55 10.14 3.96
CA LEU A 61 -0.35 9.42 3.54
C LEU A 61 -0.74 8.14 2.81
N ILE A 62 -0.46 8.12 1.51
CA ILE A 62 -0.81 6.99 0.65
C ILE A 62 0.45 6.23 0.25
N ILE A 63 0.45 4.92 0.48
CA ILE A 63 1.49 3.99 0.05
C ILE A 63 0.92 3.13 -1.07
N CYS A 64 1.54 3.16 -2.26
CA CYS A 64 1.22 2.21 -3.33
C CYS A 64 2.23 1.06 -3.27
N ALA A 65 1.73 -0.16 -3.10
CA ALA A 65 2.57 -1.36 -2.98
C ALA A 65 2.13 -2.45 -3.95
N HIS A 66 3.12 -3.20 -4.43
CA HIS A 66 2.91 -4.43 -5.19
C HIS A 66 2.60 -5.59 -4.25
N GLU A 67 1.56 -6.38 -4.52
CA GLU A 67 1.19 -7.55 -3.71
C GLU A 67 2.09 -8.79 -3.94
N ASP A 68 2.94 -8.74 -4.97
CA ASP A 68 3.82 -9.83 -5.42
C ASP A 68 5.30 -9.56 -5.12
N ILE A 69 5.61 -8.53 -4.35
CA ILE A 69 6.96 -8.18 -3.94
C ILE A 69 7.24 -8.69 -2.52
N LYS A 70 8.44 -9.24 -2.34
CA LYS A 70 8.98 -9.53 -1.02
C LYS A 70 9.65 -8.30 -0.43
N PHE A 71 9.03 -7.72 0.59
CA PHE A 71 9.62 -6.66 1.38
C PHE A 71 10.62 -7.23 2.39
N GLY A 72 11.61 -6.41 2.72
CA GLY A 72 12.55 -6.74 3.80
C GLY A 72 11.87 -6.68 5.16
N ASN A 73 12.46 -7.36 6.13
CA ASN A 73 12.02 -7.23 7.52
C ASN A 73 12.05 -5.75 7.94
N HIS A 74 11.04 -5.32 8.71
CA HIS A 74 10.93 -3.96 9.23
C HIS A 74 10.75 -2.86 8.18
N TRP A 75 10.43 -3.18 6.92
CA TRP A 75 10.29 -2.17 5.85
C TRP A 75 9.33 -1.02 6.23
N PHE A 76 8.21 -1.36 6.89
CA PHE A 76 7.19 -0.39 7.26
C PHE A 76 7.68 0.52 8.39
N GLU A 77 8.36 -0.05 9.39
CA GLU A 77 8.99 0.71 10.48
C GLU A 77 10.07 1.66 9.95
N ASP A 78 10.89 1.19 9.00
CA ASP A 78 11.91 1.99 8.36
C ASP A 78 11.31 3.13 7.53
N PHE A 79 10.20 2.86 6.81
CA PHE A 79 9.44 3.88 6.11
C PHE A 79 8.92 4.97 7.07
N LEU A 80 8.31 4.57 8.19
CA LEU A 80 7.81 5.51 9.20
C LEU A 80 8.93 6.37 9.80
N ARG A 81 10.10 5.77 10.08
CA ARG A 81 11.27 6.52 10.58
C ARG A 81 11.75 7.55 9.57
N GLN A 82 11.77 7.19 8.28
CA GLN A 82 12.15 8.10 7.21
C GLN A 82 11.13 9.22 7.02
N GLU A 83 9.83 8.91 7.01
CA GLU A 83 8.76 9.92 6.89
C GLU A 83 8.82 10.96 8.01
N ALA A 84 9.00 10.48 9.26
CA ALA A 84 9.15 11.35 10.42
C ALA A 84 10.42 12.20 10.38
N SER A 85 11.45 11.76 9.64
CA SER A 85 12.64 12.56 9.38
C SER A 85 12.38 13.64 8.34
N LEU A 86 11.70 13.33 7.23
CA LEU A 86 11.41 14.26 6.13
C LEU A 86 10.51 15.42 6.57
N LYS A 87 9.52 15.16 7.43
CA LYS A 87 8.65 16.19 8.01
C LYS A 87 9.40 17.25 8.84
N ARG A 88 10.63 16.99 9.28
CA ARG A 88 11.44 17.98 10.02
C ARG A 88 12.17 18.97 9.10
N TRP A 89 12.21 18.71 7.80
CA TRP A 89 12.92 19.52 6.82
C TRP A 89 12.00 20.43 5.99
N GLY A 90 10.68 20.37 6.25
CA GLY A 90 9.65 21.25 5.66
C GLY A 90 9.19 22.29 6.64
#